data_AF-A0A0C2C067-F1
#
_entry.id   AF-A0A0C2C067-F1
#
_cell.length_a   1.000
_cell.length_b   1.000
_cell.length_c   1.000
_cell.angle_alpha   90.00
_cell.angle_beta   90.00
_cell.angle_gamma   90.00
#
_symmetry.space_group_name_H-M   'P 1'
#
loop_
_entity.id
_entity.type
_entity.pdbx_description
1 polymer ?
#
loop_
_entity_poly.entity_id
_entity_poly.type
_entity_poly.pdbx_seq_one_letter_code
_entity_poly.pdbx_strand_id
1 'polypeptide(L)' 'MEWNNGQLRKFRFDARDRWPECADLMNTVRDQTKCGSCWAVSAASVMTDRLCVQSKGKIKVFLSDTDILSCCGRFCGYG' A
#
# COMPACT_ATOMS: atom_id res chain seq x y z
N MET A 1 -25.47 13.61 -3.75
CA MET A 1 -24.33 13.44 -4.66
C MET A 1 -23.65 14.79 -4.66
N GLU A 2 -22.38 14.87 -4.28
CA GLU A 2 -21.67 16.16 -4.26
C GLU A 2 -20.85 16.30 -5.53
N TRP A 3 -21.11 17.38 -6.26
CA TRP A 3 -20.37 17.76 -7.46
C TRP A 3 -19.14 18.57 -7.04
N ASN A 4 -17.94 18.11 -7.40
CA ASN A 4 -16.71 18.89 -7.28
C ASN A 4 -15.83 18.63 -8.52
N ASN A 5 -15.55 19.70 -9.27
CA ASN A 5 -14.58 19.72 -10.38
C ASN A 5 -14.73 18.61 -11.45
N GLY A 6 -15.96 18.34 -11.91
CA GLY A 6 -16.18 17.45 -13.06
C GLY A 6 -15.95 15.95 -12.80
N GLN A 7 -15.69 15.55 -11.54
CA GLN A 7 -15.71 14.15 -11.13
C GLN A 7 -16.94 13.86 -10.25
N LEU A 8 -17.70 12.84 -10.64
CA LEU A 8 -18.66 12.21 -9.75
C LEU A 8 -17.89 11.67 -8.53
N ARG A 9 -17.96 12.37 -7.41
CA ARG A 9 -17.52 11.83 -6.12
C ARG A 9 -18.39 10.62 -5.84
N LYS A 10 -17.88 9.42 -6.12
CA LYS A 10 -18.54 8.20 -5.67
C LYS A 10 -18.67 8.32 -4.14
N PHE A 11 -19.89 8.17 -3.64
CA PHE A 11 -20.15 8.17 -2.20
C PHE A 11 -19.40 7.06 -1.45
N ARG A 12 -18.94 6.03 -2.18
CA ARG A 12 -18.11 4.95 -1.68
C ARG A 12 -16.94 4.70 -2.63
N PHE A 13 -15.75 4.59 -2.09
CA PHE A 13 -14.54 4.20 -2.83
C PHE A 13 -13.85 3.08 -2.06
N ASP A 14 -13.54 1.99 -2.77
CA ASP A 14 -12.68 0.92 -2.29
C ASP A 14 -11.58 0.72 -3.34
N ALA A 15 -10.33 0.72 -2.90
CA ALA A 15 -9.19 0.55 -3.80
C ALA A 15 -9.20 -0.83 -4.48
N ARG A 16 -9.68 -1.85 -3.77
CA ARG A 16 -9.74 -3.23 -4.27
C ARG A 16 -10.75 -3.39 -5.39
N ASP A 17 -11.86 -2.65 -5.32
CA ASP A 17 -12.85 -2.58 -6.40
C ASP A 17 -12.33 -1.77 -7.60
N ARG A 18 -11.45 -0.79 -7.36
CA ARG A 18 -10.91 0.09 -8.40
C ARG A 18 -9.80 -0.58 -9.21
N TRP A 19 -8.99 -1.42 -8.56
CA TRP A 19 -7.88 -2.17 -9.15
C TRP A 19 -8.01 -3.66 -8.82
N PRO A 20 -9.01 -4.35 -9.38
CA PRO A 20 -9.27 -5.75 -9.08
C PRO A 20 -8.08 -6.65 -9.42
N GLU A 21 -7.27 -6.28 -10.41
CA GLU A 21 -6.04 -6.99 -10.75
C GLU A 21 -4.99 -6.96 -9.62
N CYS A 22 -5.08 -6.00 -8.69
CA CYS A 22 -4.18 -5.87 -7.54
C CYS A 22 -4.85 -6.29 -6.22
N ALA A 23 -6.11 -6.71 -6.25
CA ALA A 23 -6.90 -6.97 -5.04
C ALA A 23 -6.29 -8.07 -4.17
N ASP A 24 -5.65 -9.09 -4.76
CA ASP A 24 -5.00 -10.16 -3.99
C ASP A 24 -3.88 -9.64 -3.08
N LEU A 25 -3.11 -8.64 -3.56
CA LEU A 25 -2.09 -7.98 -2.76
C LEU A 25 -2.72 -7.09 -1.67
N MET A 26 -3.67 -6.24 -2.07
CA MET A 26 -4.35 -5.30 -1.15
C MET A 26 -5.15 -6.01 -0.05
N ASN A 27 -5.65 -7.21 -0.31
CA ASN A 27 -6.36 -8.03 0.68
C ASN A 27 -5.41 -8.77 1.65
N THR A 28 -4.10 -8.71 1.43
CA THR A 28 -3.13 -9.36 2.31
C THR A 28 -2.84 -8.46 3.51
N VAL A 29 -3.44 -8.80 4.66
CA VAL A 29 -3.13 -8.15 5.94
C VAL A 29 -1.83 -8.71 6.50
N ARG A 30 -0.85 -7.82 6.71
CA ARG A 30 0.49 -8.16 7.25
C ARG A 30 0.49 -8.01 8.77
N ASP A 31 1.23 -8.89 9.45
CA ASP A 31 1.44 -8.85 10.90
C ASP A 31 2.87 -8.38 11.22
N GLN A 32 3.00 -7.29 11.96
CA GLN A 32 4.29 -6.73 12.40
C GLN A 32 4.90 -7.48 13.60
N THR A 33 4.19 -8.48 14.13
CA THR A 33 4.51 -9.22 15.34
C THR A 33 4.79 -8.31 16.54
N LYS A 34 5.70 -8.69 17.45
CA LYS A 34 6.10 -7.93 18.65
C LYS A 34 7.13 -6.82 18.35
N CYS A 35 7.27 -6.40 17.10
CA CYS A 35 8.18 -5.32 16.72
C CYS A 35 7.42 -4.00 16.56
N GLY A 36 8.02 -2.87 16.95
CA GLY A 36 7.49 -1.52 16.67
C GLY A 36 7.67 -1.09 15.21
N SER A 37 7.44 -1.99 14.26
CA SER A 37 7.74 -1.84 12.82
C SER A 37 6.53 -1.44 11.97
N CYS A 38 5.46 -0.94 12.58
CA CYS A 38 4.24 -0.53 11.87
C CYS A 38 4.51 0.43 10.70
N TRP A 39 5.46 1.36 10.87
CA TRP A 39 5.88 2.32 9.86
C TRP A 39 6.46 1.61 8.62
N ALA A 40 7.34 0.62 8.81
CA ALA A 40 7.97 -0.14 7.73
C ALA A 40 6.96 -1.07 7.04
N VAL A 41 6.12 -1.76 7.83
CA VAL A 41 5.09 -2.68 7.33
C VAL A 41 4.04 -1.94 6.50
N SER A 42 3.53 -0.81 7.00
CA SER A 42 2.54 0.00 6.27
C SER A 42 3.14 0.63 5.01
N ALA A 43 4.36 1.15 5.07
CA ALA A 43 5.05 1.69 3.90
C ALA A 43 5.28 0.63 2.82
N ALA A 44 5.83 -0.54 3.17
CA ALA A 44 6.03 -1.63 2.22
C ALA A 44 4.73 -2.12 1.58
N SER A 45 3.65 -2.20 2.37
CA SER A 45 2.33 -2.61 1.87
C SER A 45 1.77 -1.61 0.86
N VAL A 46 1.79 -0.30 1.17
CA VAL A 46 1.31 0.73 0.24
C VAL A 46 2.18 0.82 -1.03
N MET A 47 3.49 0.66 -0.90
CA MET A 47 4.38 0.65 -2.06
C MET A 47 4.14 -0.57 -2.95
N THR A 48 3.88 -1.75 -2.36
CA THR A 48 3.48 -2.97 -3.07
C THR A 48 2.22 -2.73 -3.90
N ASP A 49 1.18 -2.18 -3.28
CA ASP A 49 -0.09 -1.87 -3.94
C ASP A 49 0.10 -0.89 -5.09
N ARG A 50 0.84 0.21 -4.85
CA ARG A 50 1.08 1.24 -5.86
C ARG A 50 1.92 0.73 -7.03
N LEU A 51 2.89 -0.14 -6.78
CA LEU A 51 3.69 -0.76 -7.84
C LEU A 51 2.81 -1.62 -8.76
N CYS A 52 1.89 -2.39 -8.18
CA CYS A 52 0.90 -3.14 -8.94
C CYS A 52 -0.01 -2.20 -9.76
N VAL A 53 -0.57 -1.17 -9.13
CA VAL A 53 -1.46 -0.19 -9.78
C VAL A 53 -0.76 0.53 -10.95
N GLN A 54 0.45 1.04 -10.73
CA GLN A 54 1.20 1.77 -11.77
C GLN A 54 1.63 0.85 -12.92
N SER A 55 1.96 -0.41 -12.62
CA SER A 55 2.31 -1.40 -13.63
C SER A 55 1.09 -2.00 -14.33
N LYS A 56 -0.15 -1.59 -13.99
CA LYS A 56 -1.41 -2.17 -14.48
C LYS A 56 -1.48 -3.68 -14.26
N GLY A 57 -1.09 -4.12 -13.06
CA GLY A 57 -1.10 -5.53 -12.66
C GLY A 57 0.02 -6.39 -13.25
N LYS A 58 1.00 -5.81 -13.96
CA LYS A 58 2.14 -6.58 -14.51
C LYS A 58 3.17 -6.96 -13.46
N ILE A 59 3.35 -6.12 -12.43
CA ILE A 59 4.28 -6.37 -11.33
C ILE A 59 3.45 -6.62 -10.07
N LYS A 60 3.44 -7.87 -9.61
CA LYS A 60 2.69 -8.30 -8.42
C LYS A 60 3.63 -8.97 -7.43
N VAL A 61 4.37 -8.16 -6.67
CA VAL A 61 5.38 -8.65 -5.71
C VAL A 61 5.19 -7.94 -4.38
N PHE A 62 5.41 -8.65 -3.28
CA PHE A 62 5.49 -8.03 -1.97
C PHE A 62 6.87 -7.40 -1.78
N LEU A 63 6.89 -6.10 -1.51
CA LEU A 63 8.10 -5.40 -1.09
C LEU A 63 8.43 -5.75 0.36
N SER A 64 9.72 -5.85 0.67
CA SER A 64 10.19 -6.29 1.98
C SER A 64 10.06 -5.18 3.02
N ASP A 65 9.12 -5.34 3.95
CA ASP A 65 9.02 -4.52 5.17
C ASP A 65 10.29 -4.63 6.04
N THR A 66 10.93 -5.81 6.04
CA THR A 66 12.12 -6.07 6.85
C THR A 66 13.36 -5.37 6.29
N ASP A 67 13.44 -5.21 4.96
CA ASP A 67 14.53 -4.45 4.34
C ASP A 67 14.43 -2.96 4.70
N ILE A 68 13.23 -2.38 4.61
CA ILE A 68 12.98 -1.00 5.06
C ILE A 68 13.36 -0.85 6.54
N LEU A 69 12.89 -1.77 7.38
CA LEU A 69 13.14 -1.78 8.82
C LEU A 69 14.64 -1.84 9.16
N SER A 70 15.40 -2.67 8.44
CA SER A 70 16.78 -2.99 8.80
C SER A 70 17.82 -2.13 8.07
N CYS A 71 17.48 -1.61 6.89
CA CYS A 71 18.43 -1.00 5.95
C CYS A 71 18.19 0.50 5.71
N CYS A 72 17.12 1.10 6.27
CA CYS A 72 16.85 2.53 6.13
C CYS A 72 18.02 3.44 6.61
N GLY A 73 18.93 2.90 7.44
CA GLY A 73 20.23 3.50 7.69
C GLY A 73 20.22 4.41 8.91
N ARG A 74 20.82 5.61 8.80
CA ARG A 74 21.13 6.46 9.96
C ARG A 74 19.92 7.24 10.50
N PHE A 75 18.91 7.50 9.66
CA PHE A 75 17.73 8.26 10.06
C PHE A 75 16.51 7.82 9.25
N CYS A 76 15.50 7.32 9.95
CA CYS A 76 14.22 6.88 9.39
C CYS A 76 13.07 7.82 9.76
N GLY A 77 13.35 9.00 10.34
CA GLY A 77 12.32 9.86 10.89
C GLY A 77 11.91 9.40 12.30
N TYR A 78 10.60 9.40 12.57
CA TYR A 78 10.01 8.97 13.84
C TYR A 78 9.46 7.53 13.79
N GLY A 79 10.00 6.75 12.85
CA GLY A 79 9.35 5.60 12.26
C GLY A 79 9.40 5.78 10.76
#